data_AF-A0A965P176-F1
#
_entry.id   AF-A0A965P176-F1
#
_cell.length_a   1.000
_cell.length_b   1.000
_cell.length_c   1.000
_cell.angle_alpha   90.00
_cell.angle_beta   90.00
_cell.angle_gamma   90.00
#
_symmetry.space_group_name_H-M   'P 1'
#
loop_
_entity.id
_entity.type
_entity.pdbx_description
1 polymer ?
#
loop_
_entity_poly.entity_id
_entity_poly.type
_entity_poly.pdbx_seq_one_letter_code
_entity_poly.pdbx_strand_id
1 'polypeptide(L)'
;MNAPIRTAADVVALWPDYETMARELGPDVKDHQPRDWARRGRIPAEHYKAIIEAARARGWLHVTADLLTDIAARRREATDA
;
A
#
# COMPACT_ATOMS: atom_id res chain seq x y z
N MET A 1 -17.73 -0.60 -9.50
CA MET A 1 -16.47 -0.72 -10.27
C MET A 1 -15.35 -0.40 -9.30
N ASN A 2 -14.44 -1.34 -9.03
CA ASN A 2 -13.25 -1.03 -8.23
C ASN A 2 -12.32 -0.17 -9.08
N ALA A 3 -11.86 0.96 -8.55
CA ALA A 3 -10.90 1.82 -9.23
C ALA A 3 -9.58 1.04 -9.45
N PRO A 4 -8.87 1.27 -10.57
CA PRO A 4 -7.58 0.63 -10.80
C PRO A 4 -6.55 1.13 -9.78
N ILE A 5 -5.86 0.22 -9.10
CA ILE A 5 -4.78 0.55 -8.17
C ILE A 5 -3.54 0.98 -8.97
N ARG A 6 -3.12 2.24 -8.84
CA ARG A 6 -2.00 2.81 -9.60
C ARG A 6 -0.94 3.48 -8.73
N THR A 7 -1.29 3.82 -7.50
CA THR A 7 -0.43 4.58 -6.57
C THR A 7 -0.41 3.95 -5.19
N ALA A 8 0.56 4.35 -4.36
CA ALA A 8 0.57 3.99 -2.94
C ALA A 8 -0.70 4.45 -2.21
N ALA A 9 -1.26 5.59 -2.61
CA ALA A 9 -2.50 6.09 -2.02
C ALA A 9 -3.69 5.17 -2.34
N ASP A 10 -3.76 4.62 -3.56
CA ASP A 10 -4.82 3.67 -3.93
C ASP A 10 -4.71 2.37 -3.13
N VAL A 11 -3.49 1.88 -2.87
CA VAL A 11 -3.27 0.72 -2.01
C VAL A 11 -3.77 1.00 -0.60
N VAL A 12 -3.41 2.14 -0.02
CA VAL A 12 -3.84 2.51 1.33
C VAL A 12 -5.37 2.70 1.42
N ALA A 13 -6.01 3.17 0.35
CA ALA A 13 -7.46 3.37 0.28
C ALA A 13 -8.28 2.06 0.24
N LEU A 14 -7.65 0.88 0.19
CA LEU A 14 -8.34 -0.41 0.33
C LEU A 14 -8.85 -0.68 1.76
N TRP A 15 -8.34 0.09 2.72
CA TRP A 15 -8.77 0.07 4.11
C TRP A 15 -9.73 1.24 4.40
N PRO A 16 -10.68 1.07 5.34
CA PRO A 16 -11.62 2.13 5.70
C PRO A 16 -10.92 3.35 6.32
N ASP A 17 -9.82 3.11 7.04
CA ASP A 17 -9.01 4.13 7.69
C ASP A 17 -7.58 3.63 7.91
N TYR A 18 -6.68 4.56 8.23
CA TYR A 18 -5.25 4.29 8.42
C TYR A 18 -4.97 3.42 9.66
N GLU A 19 -5.78 3.54 10.70
CA GLU A 19 -5.62 2.79 11.95
C GLU A 19 -5.94 1.30 11.75
N THR A 20 -7.03 1.01 11.03
CA THR A 20 -7.43 -0.33 10.65
C THR A 20 -6.37 -0.99 9.77
N MET A 21 -5.80 -0.24 8.83
CA MET A 21 -4.66 -0.71 8.03
C MET A 21 -3.48 -1.07 8.94
N ALA A 22 -3.01 -0.14 9.77
CA ALA A 22 -1.86 -0.37 10.65
C ALA A 22 -2.07 -1.61 11.55
N ARG A 23 -3.24 -1.73 12.18
CA ARG A 23 -3.62 -2.88 13.02
C ARG A 23 -3.57 -4.21 12.25
N GLU A 24 -4.03 -4.24 11.01
CA GLU A 24 -4.05 -5.46 10.19
C GLU A 24 -2.66 -5.82 9.64
N LEU A 25 -1.78 -4.84 9.41
CA LEU A 25 -0.40 -5.09 8.99
C LEU A 25 0.47 -5.62 10.14
N GLY A 26 0.09 -5.35 11.39
CA GLY A 26 0.74 -5.89 12.58
C GLY A 26 1.49 -4.85 13.43
N PRO A 27 2.14 -5.29 14.53
CA PRO A 27 2.63 -4.41 15.59
C PRO A 27 3.79 -3.49 15.17
N ASP A 28 4.48 -3.80 14.07
CA ASP A 28 5.60 -3.01 13.56
C ASP A 28 5.15 -1.77 12.77
N VAL A 29 3.85 -1.70 12.43
CA VAL A 29 3.26 -0.58 11.69
C VAL A 29 2.51 0.33 12.66
N LYS A 30 2.97 1.58 12.76
CA LYS A 30 2.31 2.61 13.57
C LYS A 30 1.19 3.28 12.77
N ASP A 31 0.13 3.74 13.44
CA ASP A 31 -1.08 4.31 12.82
C ASP A 31 -0.83 5.45 11.83
N HIS A 32 0.25 6.23 12.01
CA HIS A 32 0.60 7.32 11.10
C HIS A 32 1.31 6.85 9.82
N GLN A 33 1.87 5.64 9.79
CA GLN A 33 2.66 5.15 8.65
C GLN A 33 1.82 5.01 7.37
N PRO A 34 0.61 4.40 7.38
CA PRO A 34 -0.24 4.36 6.18
C PRO A 34 -0.55 5.74 5.61
N ARG A 35 -0.85 6.71 6.48
CA ARG A 35 -1.07 8.11 6.09
C ARG A 35 0.16 8.71 5.43
N ASP A 36 1.34 8.49 6.02
CA ASP A 36 2.60 8.99 5.47
C ASP A 36 2.96 8.33 4.14
N TRP A 37 2.67 7.04 3.96
CA TRP A 37 2.89 6.35 2.68
C TRP A 37 2.00 6.91 1.58
N ALA A 38 0.71 7.11 1.86
CA ALA A 38 -0.23 7.72 0.93
C ALA A 38 0.21 9.15 0.56
N ARG A 39 0.57 9.97 1.56
CA ARG A 39 1.02 11.35 1.37
C ARG A 39 2.32 11.47 0.58
N ARG A 40 3.29 10.57 0.83
CA ARG A 40 4.60 10.55 0.15
C ARG A 40 4.54 9.83 -1.20
N GLY A 41 3.47 9.09 -1.46
CA GLY A 41 3.33 8.24 -2.65
C GLY A 41 4.30 7.05 -2.65
N ARG A 42 4.75 6.58 -1.48
CA ARG A 42 5.75 5.50 -1.35
C ARG A 42 5.45 4.61 -0.16
N ILE A 43 5.39 3.31 -0.39
CA ILE A 43 5.35 2.26 0.63
C ILE A 43 6.75 1.63 0.71
N PRO A 44 7.37 1.52 1.88
CA PRO A 44 8.64 0.80 2.04
C PRO A 44 8.50 -0.70 1.75
N ALA A 45 9.51 -1.29 1.10
CA ALA A 45 9.46 -2.66 0.58
C ALA A 45 9.33 -3.72 1.69
N GLU A 46 9.88 -3.43 2.87
CA GLU A 46 9.78 -4.26 4.07
C GLU A 46 8.33 -4.52 4.51
N HIS A 47 7.37 -3.66 4.13
CA HIS A 47 5.95 -3.83 4.46
C HIS A 47 5.15 -4.55 3.38
N TYR A 48 5.73 -4.87 2.22
CA TYR A 48 4.98 -5.43 1.08
C TYR A 48 4.31 -6.75 1.43
N LYS A 49 5.03 -7.65 2.11
CA LYS A 49 4.50 -8.95 2.51
C LYS A 49 3.26 -8.80 3.40
N ALA A 50 3.34 -7.97 4.45
CA ALA A 50 2.23 -7.73 5.36
C ALA A 50 1.02 -7.11 4.65
N ILE A 51 1.25 -6.18 3.72
CA ILE A 51 0.20 -5.57 2.90
C ILE A 51 -0.48 -6.60 2.02
N ILE A 52 0.27 -7.47 1.33
CA ILE A 52 -0.27 -8.51 0.46
C ILE A 52 -1.11 -9.50 1.27
N GLU A 53 -0.61 -9.94 2.43
CA GLU A 53 -1.32 -10.87 3.31
C GLU A 53 -2.61 -10.25 3.86
N ALA A 54 -2.56 -9.01 4.35
CA ALA A 54 -3.74 -8.28 4.85
C ALA A 54 -4.75 -7.98 3.74
N ALA A 55 -4.29 -7.53 2.56
CA ALA A 55 -5.15 -7.29 1.41
C ALA A 55 -5.85 -8.59 0.95
N ARG A 56 -5.10 -9.71 0.90
CA ARG A 56 -5.66 -11.03 0.58
C ARG A 56 -6.72 -11.47 1.60
N ALA A 57 -6.49 -11.24 2.89
CA ALA A 57 -7.46 -11.55 3.94
C ALA A 57 -8.78 -10.77 3.78
N ARG A 58 -8.72 -9.56 3.21
CA ARG A 58 -9.89 -8.74 2.85
C ARG A 58 -10.52 -9.07 1.48
N GLY A 59 -9.97 -10.05 0.75
CA GLY A 59 -10.46 -10.47 -0.57
C GLY A 59 -9.80 -9.75 -1.76
N TRP A 60 -8.80 -8.90 -1.53
CA TRP A 60 -8.08 -8.18 -2.59
C TRP A 60 -6.96 -9.04 -3.19
N LEU A 61 -7.31 -10.00 -4.05
CA LEU A 61 -6.37 -10.97 -4.61
C LEU A 61 -5.35 -10.40 -5.62
N HIS A 62 -5.59 -9.20 -6.15
CA HIS A 62 -4.72 -8.56 -7.14
C HIS A 62 -3.66 -7.66 -6.51
N VAL A 63 -3.63 -7.51 -5.19
CA VAL A 63 -2.54 -6.84 -4.49
C VAL A 63 -1.37 -7.82 -4.38
N THR A 64 -0.44 -7.73 -5.33
CA THR A 64 0.72 -8.63 -5.44
C THR A 64 2.03 -7.87 -5.27
N ALA A 65 3.12 -8.62 -5.09
CA ALA A 65 4.47 -8.04 -5.05
C ALA A 65 4.81 -7.30 -6.36
N ASP A 66 4.38 -7.85 -7.51
CA ASP A 66 4.57 -7.24 -8.82
C ASP A 66 3.84 -5.88 -8.90
N LEU A 67 2.58 -5.82 -8.45
CA LEU A 67 1.83 -4.56 -8.42
C LEU A 67 2.52 -3.50 -7.56
N LEU A 68 2.95 -3.86 -6.35
CA LEU A 68 3.61 -2.91 -5.45
C LEU A 68 4.99 -2.46 -5.98
N THR A 69 5.70 -3.35 -6.68
CA THR A 69 6.97 -3.03 -7.35
C THR A 69 6.75 -2.08 -8.52
N ASP A 70 5.74 -2.34 -9.35
CA ASP A 70 5.30 -1.49 -10.46
C ASP A 70 4.96 -0.06 -9.98
N ILE A 71 4.20 0.04 -8.88
CA ILE A 71 3.86 1.33 -8.26
C ILE A 71 5.12 2.08 -7.83
N ALA A 72 6.07 1.38 -7.20
CA ALA A 72 7.33 1.98 -6.77
C ALA A 72 8.22 2.42 -7.95
N ALA A 73 8.26 1.64 -9.03
CA ALA A 73 9.00 1.96 -10.25
C ALA A 73 8.46 3.23 -10.93
N ARG A 74 7.15 3.30 -11.17
CA ARG A 74 6.48 4.48 -11.77
C ARG A 74 6.70 5.75 -10.94
N ARG A 75 6.71 5.63 -9.60
CA ARG A 75 6.97 6.77 -8.72
C ARG A 75 8.39 7.30 -8.88
N ARG A 76 9.37 6.43 -9.07
CA ARG A 76 10.78 6.79 -9.29
C ARG A 76 10.94 7.54 -10.60
N GLU A 77 10.39 7.01 -11.70
CA GLU A 77 10.39 7.66 -13.01
C GLU A 77 9.81 9.08 -12.96
N ALA A 78 8.70 9.27 -12.23
CA ALA A 78 8.09 10.59 -12.04
C ALA A 78 8.89 11.56 -11.13
N THR A 79 9.88 11.08 -10.39
CA THR A 79 10.78 11.95 -9.59
C THR A 79 12.03 12.35 -10.38
N ASP A 80 12.47 11.48 -11.29
CA ASP A 80 13.69 11.66 -12.08
C ASP A 80 13.44 12.45 -13.39
N ALA A 81 12.18 12.73 -13.73
CA ALA A 81 11.73 13.54 -14.86
C ALA A 81 11.48 15.00 -14.47
#